data_AF-A0A945XG31-F1
#
_entry.id   AF-A0A945XG31-F1
#
_cell.length_a   1.000
_cell.length_b   1.000
_cell.length_c   1.000
_cell.angle_alpha   90.00
_cell.angle_beta   90.00
_cell.angle_gamma   90.00
#
_symmetry.space_group_name_H-M   'P 1'
#
loop_
_entity.id
_entity.type
_entity.pdbx_description
1 polymer ?
#
loop_
_entity_poly.entity_id
_entity_poly.type
_entity_poly.pdbx_seq_one_letter_code
_entity_poly.pdbx_strand_id
1 'polypeptide(L)' 'YDIVHMESPTPLNPLGVKGAGEGGTIPVTSAIASAVDDALSPFGVVVRDLPIEPKRIVEMINQSS' A
#
# COMPACT_ATOMS: atom_id res chain seq x y z
N TYR A 1 7.12 -14.18 -1.11
CA TYR A 1 6.20 -13.23 -1.76
C TYR A 1 5.78 -13.86 -3.06
N ASP A 2 4.52 -13.72 -3.42
CA ASP A 2 4.00 -14.26 -4.68
C ASP A 2 4.01 -13.17 -5.75
N ILE A 3 4.32 -13.54 -6.99
CA ILE A 3 4.35 -12.61 -8.13
C ILE A 3 3.44 -13.16 -9.21
N VAL A 4 2.54 -12.31 -9.72
CA VAL A 4 1.70 -12.59 -10.88
C VAL A 4 2.03 -11.57 -11.97
N HIS A 5 2.21 -12.06 -13.19
CA HIS A 5 2.45 -11.21 -14.37
C HIS A 5 1.18 -11.11 -15.21
N MET A 6 0.87 -9.89 -15.65
CA MET A 6 -0.14 -9.63 -16.67
C MET A 6 0.44 -8.66 -17.69
N GLU A 7 0.16 -8.92 -18.96
CA GLU A 7 0.73 -8.14 -20.06
C GLU A 7 -0.35 -7.30 -20.74
N SER A 8 -0.03 -6.02 -20.94
CA SER A 8 -0.79 -5.09 -21.75
C SER A 8 0.23 -4.27 -22.55
N PRO A 9 0.56 -4.65 -23.78
CA PRO A 9 1.59 -3.96 -24.58
C PRO A 9 1.24 -2.48 -24.81
N THR A 10 2.24 -1.61 -24.87
CA THR A 10 2.03 -0.19 -25.25
C THR A 10 2.17 0.00 -26.76
N PRO A 11 1.34 0.85 -27.40
CA PRO A 11 1.54 1.21 -28.81
C PRO A 11 2.68 2.23 -29.01
N LEU A 12 3.28 2.75 -27.94
CA LEU A 12 4.19 3.91 -27.97
C LEU A 12 5.65 3.57 -28.31
N ASN A 13 6.02 2.29 -28.35
CA ASN A 13 7.34 1.86 -28.81
C ASN A 13 7.25 0.52 -29.56
N PRO A 14 8.17 0.25 -30.52
CA PRO A 14 8.12 -0.96 -31.36
C PRO A 14 8.21 -2.29 -30.60
N LEU A 15 8.72 -2.26 -29.36
CA LEU A 15 8.88 -3.45 -28.53
C LEU A 15 7.63 -3.73 -27.66
N GLY A 16 6.67 -2.81 -27.59
CA GLY A 16 5.50 -2.93 -26.74
C GLY A 16 5.78 -2.85 -25.23
N VAL A 17 7.01 -2.52 -24.82
CA VAL A 17 7.46 -2.62 -23.43
C VAL A 17 7.06 -1.41 -22.59
N LYS A 18 6.80 -1.63 -21.29
CA LYS A 18 6.54 -0.58 -20.29
C LYS A 18 7.58 -0.68 -19.18
N GLY A 19 7.93 0.46 -18.58
CA GLY A 19 8.81 0.48 -17.41
C GLY A 19 8.11 -0.15 -16.19
N ALA A 20 8.85 -0.92 -15.40
CA ALA A 20 8.34 -1.61 -14.21
C ALA A 20 9.23 -1.43 -12.96
N GLY A 21 10.31 -0.65 -13.05
CA GLY A 21 11.33 -0.55 -12.00
C GLY A 21 10.81 -0.06 -10.64
N GLU A 22 9.76 0.75 -10.64
CA GLU A 22 9.17 1.32 -9.42
C GLU A 22 7.88 0.60 -8.99
N GLY A 23 7.42 -0.39 -9.76
CA GLY A 23 6.18 -1.13 -9.49
C GLY A 23 6.24 -1.92 -8.17
N GLY A 24 7.42 -2.25 -7.69
CA GLY A 24 7.62 -2.86 -6.37
C GLY A 24 7.81 -1.85 -5.22
N THR A 25 8.05 -0.56 -5.51
CA THR A 25 8.35 0.44 -4.48
C THR A 25 7.17 1.34 -4.19
N ILE A 26 6.51 1.84 -5.25
CA ILE A 26 5.41 2.81 -5.14
C ILE A 26 4.19 2.23 -4.40
N PRO A 27 3.62 1.09 -4.82
CA PRO A 27 2.36 0.63 -4.23
C PRO A 27 2.54 -0.06 -2.85
N VAL A 28 3.75 -0.51 -2.51
CA VAL A 28 3.99 -1.33 -1.32
C VAL A 28 3.62 -0.60 -0.03
N THR A 29 4.06 0.65 0.12
CA THR A 29 3.76 1.42 1.32
C THR A 29 2.25 1.66 1.48
N SER A 30 1.55 1.94 0.38
CA SER A 30 0.09 2.09 0.40
C SER A 30 -0.61 0.78 0.74
N ALA A 31 -0.16 -0.35 0.18
CA ALA A 31 -0.76 -1.66 0.45
C ALA A 31 -0.63 -2.04 1.93
N ILE A 32 0.54 -1.79 2.54
CA ILE A 32 0.75 -2.03 3.98
C ILE A 32 -0.12 -1.10 4.81
N ALA A 33 -0.19 0.20 4.47
CA ALA A 33 -1.00 1.16 5.21
C ALA A 33 -2.50 0.80 5.18
N SER A 34 -3.03 0.43 4.01
CA SER A 34 -4.42 0.00 3.86
C SER A 34 -4.71 -1.30 4.63
N ALA A 35 -3.75 -2.23 4.71
CA ALA A 35 -3.93 -3.44 5.50
C ALA A 35 -3.99 -3.16 7.01
N VAL A 36 -3.20 -2.20 7.49
CA VAL A 36 -3.28 -1.76 8.90
C VAL A 36 -4.59 -1.02 9.17
N ASP A 37 -5.01 -0.13 8.27
CA ASP A 37 -6.28 0.60 8.37
C ASP A 37 -7.47 -0.37 8.49
N ASP A 38 -7.55 -1.37 7.59
CA ASP A 38 -8.58 -2.41 7.60
C ASP A 38 -8.59 -3.19 8.93
N ALA A 39 -7.40 -3.61 9.41
CA ALA A 39 -7.26 -4.33 10.67
C ALA A 39 -7.69 -3.52 11.90
N LEU A 40 -7.58 -2.18 11.85
CA LEU A 40 -7.96 -1.29 12.94
C LEU A 40 -9.39 -0.73 12.81
N SER A 41 -10.09 -1.04 11.72
CA SER A 41 -11.47 -0.62 11.50
C SER A 41 -12.44 -0.95 12.65
N PRO A 42 -12.33 -2.08 13.39
CA PRO A 42 -13.21 -2.36 14.54
C PRO A 42 -13.02 -1.39 15.72
N PHE A 43 -11.90 -0.66 15.74
CA PHE A 43 -11.58 0.33 16.76
C PHE A 43 -11.93 1.77 16.31
N GLY A 44 -12.57 1.95 15.14
CA GLY A 44 -12.88 3.28 14.61
C GLY A 44 -11.64 4.11 14.23
N VAL A 45 -10.52 3.45 13.96
CA VAL A 45 -9.27 4.10 13.56
C VAL A 45 -9.27 4.37 12.06
N VAL A 46 -8.66 5.49 11.67
CA VAL A 46 -8.32 5.79 10.27
C VAL A 46 -6.83 6.14 10.19
N VAL A 47 -6.06 5.37 9.42
CA VAL A 47 -4.62 5.54 9.23
C VAL A 47 -4.39 6.64 8.18
N ARG A 48 -3.81 7.76 8.61
CA ARG A 48 -3.52 8.92 7.73
C ARG A 48 -2.04 9.26 7.59
N ASP A 49 -1.21 8.73 8.47
CA ASP A 49 0.20 9.08 8.58
C ASP A 49 1.10 7.85 8.48
N LEU A 50 2.30 8.09 7.96
CA LEU A 50 3.41 7.14 7.90
C LEU A 50 4.63 7.77 8.58
N PRO A 51 5.57 6.96 9.12
CA PRO A 51 5.53 5.50 9.23
C PRO A 51 4.55 5.02 10.31
N ILE A 52 4.07 3.78 10.19
CA ILE A 52 3.19 3.15 11.18
C ILE A 52 4.05 2.45 12.23
N GLU A 53 4.37 3.17 13.30
CA GLU A 53 5.09 2.60 14.44
C GLU A 53 4.13 1.94 15.44
N PRO A 54 4.56 0.88 16.17
CA PRO A 54 3.71 0.21 17.16
C PRO A 54 3.12 1.17 18.21
N LYS A 55 3.88 2.18 18.65
CA LYS A 55 3.40 3.21 19.58
C LYS A 55 2.25 4.02 19.00
N ARG A 56 2.35 4.36 17.71
CA ARG A 56 1.32 5.13 16.98
C ARG A 56 0.03 4.34 16.86
N ILE A 57 0.09 3.02 16.67
CA ILE A 57 -1.09 2.15 16.64
C ILE A 57 -1.84 2.22 17.98
N VAL A 58 -1.13 2.09 19.10
CA VAL A 58 -1.73 2.18 20.42
C VAL A 58 -2.34 3.57 20.66
N GLU A 59 -1.64 4.63 20.25
CA GLU A 59 -2.16 6.00 20.32
C GLU A 59 -3.43 6.19 19.48
N MET A 60 -3.46 5.67 18.24
CA MET A 60 -4.62 5.73 17.36
C MET A 60 -5.84 5.06 18.00
N ILE A 61 -5.67 3.84 18.53
CA ILE A 61 -6.76 3.11 19.19
C ILE A 61 -7.28 3.87 20.41
N ASN A 62 -6.40 4.49 21.20
CA ASN A 62 -6.80 5.24 22.40
C ASN A 62 -7.47 6.59 22.07
N GLN A 63 -7.23 7.14 20.88
CA GLN A 63 -7.78 8.43 20.44
C GLN A 63 -9.09 8.28 19.65
N SER A 64 -9.33 7.10 19.07
CA SER A 64 -10.60 6.76 18.43
C SER A 64 -11.67 6.50 19.50
N SER A 65 -12.64 7.41 19.61
CA SER A 65 -13.81 7.33 20.49
C SER A 65 -15.07 6.98 19.72
#